data_AF-A0A848HR82-F1
#
_entry.id   AF-A0A848HR82-F1
#
_cell.length_a   1.000
_cell.length_b   1.000
_cell.length_c   1.000
_cell.angle_alpha   90.00
_cell.angle_beta   90.00
_cell.angle_gamma   90.00
#
_symmetry.space_group_name_H-M   'P 1'
#
loop_
_entity.id
_entity.type
_entity.pdbx_description
1 polymer ?
#
loop_
_entity_poly.entity_id
_entity_poly.type
_entity_poly.pdbx_seq_one_letter_code
_entity_poly.pdbx_strand_id
1 'polypeptide(L)'
;MANPWFRMYSEFANDPKVQMLDEVMQRRYVMLMCLRCSNDLETLHETEIAWALRIDAAAVAETKAIFLAKGFIDDRWKLLNWDKRQFVSDTSTARVARHREAKKATTKPKH
;
A
#
# COMPACT_ATOMS: atom_id res chain seq x y z
N MET A 1 5.33 -10.63 5.61
CA MET A 1 5.29 -9.64 6.72
C MET A 1 4.51 -8.43 6.21
N ALA A 2 3.55 -7.93 6.99
CA ALA A 2 2.88 -6.67 6.70
C ALA A 2 3.92 -5.54 6.64
N ASN A 3 3.84 -4.66 5.64
CA ASN A 3 4.69 -3.47 5.63
C ASN A 3 4.07 -2.47 6.64
N PRO A 4 4.84 -1.98 7.62
CA PRO A 4 4.33 -0.98 8.57
C PRO A 4 4.08 0.40 7.95
N TRP A 5 4.56 0.64 6.72
CA TRP A 5 4.46 1.93 6.03
C TRP A 5 4.36 1.78 4.52
N PHE A 6 3.66 2.72 3.87
CA PHE A 6 3.72 2.93 2.42
C PHE A 6 4.32 4.32 2.13
N ARG A 7 4.92 4.48 0.97
CA ARG A 7 5.47 5.77 0.52
C ARG A 7 4.33 6.64 0.00
N MET A 8 4.05 7.72 0.72
CA MET A 8 3.18 8.79 0.24
C MET A 8 4.05 9.85 -0.44
N TYR A 9 3.84 10.04 -1.74
CA TYR A 9 4.60 11.00 -2.53
C TYR A 9 3.99 12.39 -2.42
N SER A 10 4.83 13.45 -2.43
CA SER A 10 4.37 14.84 -2.42
C SER A 10 3.48 15.19 -3.62
N GLU A 11 3.62 14.44 -4.73
CA GLU A 11 2.74 14.47 -5.89
C GLU A 11 1.25 14.34 -5.51
N PHE A 12 0.92 13.71 -4.38
CA PHE A 12 -0.47 13.64 -3.91
C PHE A 12 -1.16 15.02 -3.84
N ALA A 13 -0.42 16.07 -3.49
CA ALA A 13 -0.94 17.43 -3.37
C ALA A 13 -1.26 18.10 -4.71
N ASN A 14 -0.74 17.60 -5.83
CA ASN A 14 -0.88 18.25 -7.14
C ASN A 14 -1.19 17.30 -8.31
N ASP A 15 -1.26 15.98 -8.08
CA ASP A 15 -1.72 14.99 -9.04
C ASP A 15 -3.16 15.34 -9.45
N PRO A 16 -3.42 15.67 -10.73
CA PRO A 16 -4.74 16.12 -11.16
C PRO A 16 -5.83 15.08 -10.90
N LYS A 17 -5.51 13.78 -10.99
CA LYS A 17 -6.48 12.70 -10.81
C LYS A 17 -6.88 12.56 -9.33
N VAL A 18 -5.93 12.75 -8.41
CA VAL A 18 -6.20 12.81 -6.96
C VAL A 18 -6.95 14.09 -6.61
N GLN A 19 -6.53 15.24 -7.12
CA GLN A 19 -7.14 16.54 -6.81
C GLN A 19 -8.55 16.70 -7.41
N MET A 20 -8.91 15.91 -8.43
CA MET A 20 -10.29 15.79 -8.94
C MET A 20 -11.21 14.91 -8.07
N LEU A 21 -10.73 14.39 -6.93
CA LEU A 21 -11.56 13.70 -5.94
C LEU A 21 -11.93 14.68 -4.82
N ASP A 22 -13.15 14.56 -4.34
CA ASP A 22 -13.56 15.22 -3.10
C ASP A 22 -12.74 14.69 -1.91
N GLU A 23 -12.59 15.50 -0.85
CA GLU A 23 -11.75 15.18 0.31
C GLU A 23 -12.10 13.82 0.96
N VAL A 24 -13.39 13.48 0.99
CA VAL A 24 -13.87 12.18 1.49
C VAL A 24 -13.29 11.02 0.68
N MET A 25 -13.24 11.15 -0.64
CA MET A 25 -12.68 10.14 -1.54
C MET A 25 -11.16 10.11 -1.45
N GLN A 26 -10.50 11.25 -1.29
CA GLN A 26 -9.05 11.29 -1.02
C GLN A 26 -8.70 10.53 0.27
N ARG A 27 -9.45 10.74 1.38
CA ARG A 27 -9.29 9.96 2.62
C ARG A 27 -9.48 8.47 2.38
N ARG A 28 -10.56 8.08 1.66
CA ARG A 28 -10.85 6.67 1.35
C ARG A 28 -9.71 6.03 0.55
N TYR A 29 -9.13 6.76 -0.41
CA TYR A 29 -7.98 6.27 -1.18
C TYR A 29 -6.76 6.02 -0.29
N VAL A 30 -6.43 6.95 0.60
CA VAL A 30 -5.34 6.77 1.58
C VAL A 30 -5.58 5.56 2.50
N MET A 31 -6.81 5.37 2.97
CA MET A 31 -7.17 4.20 3.79
C MET A 31 -7.00 2.88 3.04
N LEU A 32 -7.37 2.82 1.74
CA LEU A 32 -7.10 1.64 0.92
C LEU A 32 -5.59 1.38 0.75
N MET A 33 -4.77 2.43 0.63
CA MET A 33 -3.31 2.26 0.64
C MET A 33 -2.81 1.64 1.94
N CYS A 34 -3.34 2.07 3.10
CA CYS A 34 -3.02 1.46 4.39
C CYS A 34 -3.38 -0.03 4.42
N LEU A 35 -4.57 -0.40 3.97
CA LEU A 35 -5.02 -1.80 3.92
C LEU A 35 -4.20 -2.65 2.95
N ARG A 36 -3.76 -2.07 1.83
CA ARG A 36 -2.88 -2.79 0.91
C ARG A 36 -1.49 -2.99 1.50
N CYS A 37 -1.00 -2.00 2.25
CA CYS A 37 0.27 -2.02 2.94
C CYS A 37 0.34 -3.12 4.01
N SER A 38 -0.76 -3.35 4.74
CA SER A 38 -0.88 -4.44 5.70
C SER A 38 -1.04 -5.83 5.04
N ASN A 39 -1.16 -5.90 3.71
CA ASN A 39 -1.51 -7.06 2.91
C ASN A 39 -2.93 -7.61 3.14
N ASP A 40 -3.83 -6.80 3.71
CA ASP A 40 -5.20 -7.25 3.98
C ASP A 40 -6.11 -7.02 2.76
N LEU A 41 -5.92 -5.91 2.03
CA LEU A 41 -6.92 -5.41 1.07
C LEU A 41 -7.38 -6.43 0.01
N GLU A 42 -6.48 -7.20 -0.59
CA GLU A 42 -6.82 -8.15 -1.66
C GLU A 42 -7.59 -9.38 -1.15
N THR A 43 -7.60 -9.59 0.18
CA THR A 43 -8.32 -10.69 0.83
C THR A 43 -9.62 -10.26 1.49
N LEU A 44 -9.85 -8.96 1.65
CA LEU A 44 -11.04 -8.45 2.34
C LEU A 44 -12.28 -8.52 1.45
N HIS A 45 -13.38 -8.98 2.05
CA HIS A 45 -14.72 -8.81 1.50
C HIS A 45 -15.20 -7.35 1.65
N GLU A 46 -16.16 -6.94 0.84
CA GLU A 46 -16.66 -5.55 0.84
C GLU A 46 -17.22 -5.11 2.20
N THR A 47 -17.74 -6.05 3.01
CA THR A 47 -18.18 -5.80 4.39
C THR A 47 -17.03 -5.42 5.32
N GLU A 48 -15.87 -6.04 5.15
CA GLU A 48 -14.66 -5.74 5.94
C GLU A 48 -14.02 -4.43 5.46
N ILE A 49 -14.08 -4.15 4.15
CA ILE A 49 -13.71 -2.85 3.58
C ILE A 49 -14.61 -1.75 4.16
N ALA A 50 -15.92 -1.96 4.23
CA ALA A 50 -16.87 -1.03 4.83
C ALA A 50 -16.49 -0.71 6.29
N TRP A 51 -16.20 -1.76 7.07
CA TRP A 51 -15.78 -1.62 8.46
C TRP A 51 -14.47 -0.85 8.61
N ALA A 52 -13.46 -1.17 7.80
CA ALA A 52 -12.17 -0.51 7.81
C ALA A 52 -12.27 0.98 7.42
N LEU A 53 -13.10 1.29 6.41
CA LEU A 53 -13.34 2.66 5.96
C LEU A 53 -14.27 3.45 6.89
N ARG A 54 -15.01 2.75 7.79
CA ARG A 54 -16.04 3.28 8.69
C ARG A 54 -17.21 3.91 7.93
N ILE A 55 -17.70 3.20 6.92
CA ILE A 55 -18.82 3.63 6.07
C ILE A 55 -19.82 2.48 5.86
N ASP A 56 -21.02 2.79 5.38
CA ASP A 56 -22.02 1.78 5.04
C ASP A 56 -21.77 1.16 3.64
N ALA A 57 -22.56 0.13 3.31
CA ALA A 57 -22.43 -0.60 2.05
C ALA A 57 -22.74 0.26 0.81
N ALA A 58 -23.64 1.24 0.93
CA ALA A 58 -23.98 2.13 -0.18
C ALA A 58 -22.79 3.04 -0.52
N ALA A 59 -22.14 3.59 0.51
CA ALA A 59 -20.93 4.39 0.38
C ALA A 59 -19.73 3.55 -0.12
N VAL A 60 -19.62 2.26 0.23
CA VAL A 60 -18.62 1.36 -0.38
C VAL A 60 -18.86 1.20 -1.87
N ALA A 61 -20.11 0.93 -2.28
CA ALA A 61 -20.46 0.76 -3.69
C ALA A 61 -20.16 2.03 -4.51
N GLU A 62 -20.52 3.20 -3.99
CA GLU A 62 -20.19 4.51 -4.59
C GLU A 62 -18.67 4.70 -4.71
N THR A 63 -17.93 4.43 -3.62
CA THR A 63 -16.46 4.52 -3.62
C THR A 63 -15.85 3.64 -4.70
N LYS A 64 -16.32 2.39 -4.79
CA LYS A 64 -15.85 1.42 -5.78
C LYS A 64 -16.12 1.92 -7.20
N ALA A 65 -17.32 2.40 -7.47
CA ALA A 65 -17.68 2.94 -8.79
C ALA A 65 -16.79 4.11 -9.20
N ILE A 66 -16.57 5.09 -8.31
CA ILE A 66 -15.73 6.26 -8.58
C ILE A 66 -14.27 5.84 -8.82
N PHE A 67 -13.72 4.96 -7.99
CA PHE A 67 -12.33 4.53 -8.10
C PHE A 67 -12.08 3.65 -9.31
N LEU A 68 -13.04 2.80 -9.71
CA LEU A 68 -12.98 2.06 -10.97
C LEU A 68 -12.99 3.01 -12.16
N ALA A 69 -13.96 3.93 -12.22
CA ALA A 69 -14.12 4.87 -13.33
C ALA A 69 -12.89 5.78 -13.52
N LYS A 70 -12.26 6.21 -12.42
CA LYS A 70 -11.04 7.01 -12.45
C LYS A 70 -9.78 6.17 -12.59
N GLY A 71 -9.84 4.84 -12.44
CA GLY A 71 -8.69 3.93 -12.55
C GLY A 71 -7.73 3.99 -11.35
N PHE A 72 -8.25 4.10 -10.13
CA PHE A 72 -7.48 3.94 -8.90
C PHE A 72 -7.37 2.48 -8.45
N ILE A 73 -8.41 1.68 -8.74
CA ILE A 73 -8.48 0.26 -8.41
C ILE A 73 -8.97 -0.57 -9.62
N ASP A 74 -8.81 -1.89 -9.55
CA ASP A 74 -9.55 -2.85 -10.39
C ASP A 74 -10.82 -3.39 -9.69
N ASP A 75 -11.52 -4.32 -10.35
CA ASP A 75 -12.76 -4.95 -9.88
C ASP A 75 -12.59 -5.72 -8.56
N ARG A 76 -11.36 -6.11 -8.26
CA ARG A 76 -10.93 -6.85 -7.06
C ARG A 76 -10.30 -5.96 -5.99
N TRP A 77 -10.52 -4.64 -6.06
CA TRP A 77 -9.96 -3.65 -5.12
C TRP A 77 -8.43 -3.53 -5.14
N LYS A 78 -7.75 -4.06 -6.17
CA LYS A 78 -6.30 -3.92 -6.29
C LYS A 78 -5.96 -2.49 -6.69
N LEU A 79 -5.10 -1.84 -5.90
CA LEU A 79 -4.60 -0.50 -6.21
C LEU A 79 -3.74 -0.50 -7.48
N LEU A 80 -4.15 0.26 -8.49
CA LEU A 80 -3.40 0.39 -9.73
C LEU A 80 -2.11 1.20 -9.47
N ASN A 81 -1.02 0.81 -10.16
CA ASN A 81 0.32 1.39 -10.01
C ASN A 81 0.96 1.26 -8.61
N TRP A 82 0.43 0.40 -7.73
CA TRP A 82 1.03 0.13 -6.42
C TRP A 82 2.49 -0.29 -6.53
N ASP A 83 2.81 -1.31 -7.32
CA ASP A 83 4.18 -1.86 -7.42
C ASP A 83 5.21 -0.84 -7.95
N LYS A 84 4.77 0.06 -8.84
CA LYS A 84 5.61 1.15 -9.35
C LYS A 84 5.93 2.18 -8.28
N ARG A 85 4.97 2.49 -7.40
CA ARG A 85 5.10 3.47 -6.31
C ARG A 85 5.70 2.87 -5.04
N GLN A 86 5.51 1.57 -4.80
CA GLN A 86 5.91 0.88 -3.58
C GLN A 86 7.02 -0.14 -3.85
N PHE A 87 7.95 0.20 -4.76
CA PHE A 87 9.09 -0.65 -5.08
C PHE A 87 9.83 -1.09 -3.81
N VAL A 88 10.22 -2.36 -3.77
CA VAL A 88 10.95 -2.94 -2.65
C VAL A 88 12.41 -2.50 -2.76
N SER A 89 12.73 -1.26 -2.36
CA SER A 89 14.13 -0.80 -2.32
C SER A 89 14.91 -1.28 -1.11
N ASP A 90 14.24 -1.72 -0.05
CA ASP A 90 14.91 -2.00 1.22
C ASP A 90 15.15 -3.48 1.43
N THR A 91 15.99 -4.06 0.57
CA THR A 91 16.77 -5.27 0.92
C THR A 91 17.92 -4.94 1.87
N SER A 92 17.81 -3.91 2.72
CA SER A 92 18.79 -3.63 3.76
C SER A 92 18.92 -4.83 4.70
N THR A 93 17.83 -5.57 4.98
CA THR A 93 17.86 -6.81 5.75
C THR A 93 18.73 -7.89 5.07
N ALA A 94 18.56 -8.12 3.78
CA ALA A 94 19.35 -9.12 3.05
C ALA A 94 20.81 -8.67 2.86
N ARG A 95 21.04 -7.38 2.58
CA ARG A 95 22.38 -6.80 2.44
C ARG A 95 23.14 -6.80 3.77
N VAL A 96 22.47 -6.43 4.87
CA VAL A 96 23.02 -6.44 6.24
C VAL A 96 23.22 -7.87 6.72
N ALA A 97 22.31 -8.81 6.41
CA ALA A 97 22.51 -10.24 6.68
C ALA A 97 23.75 -10.76 5.96
N ARG A 98 23.88 -10.53 4.65
CA ARG A 98 25.10 -10.91 3.90
C ARG A 98 26.37 -10.25 4.46
N HIS A 99 26.31 -8.97 4.83
CA HIS A 99 27.45 -8.28 5.44
C HIS A 99 27.82 -8.86 6.82
N ARG A 100 26.82 -9.23 7.64
CA ARG A 100 27.03 -9.89 8.95
C ARG A 100 27.58 -11.31 8.78
N GLU A 101 27.10 -12.07 7.81
CA GLU A 101 27.62 -13.40 7.46
C GLU A 101 29.06 -13.33 6.96
N ALA A 102 29.37 -12.39 6.07
CA ALA A 102 30.72 -12.16 5.56
C ALA A 102 31.70 -11.79 6.70
N LYS A 103 31.29 -10.92 7.64
CA LYS A 103 32.10 -10.59 8.83
C LYS A 103 32.32 -11.80 9.74
N LYS A 104 31.32 -12.66 9.95
CA LYS A 104 31.49 -13.89 10.76
C LYS A 104 32.46 -14.88 10.13
N ALA A 105 32.54 -14.95 8.80
CA ALA A 105 33.47 -15.81 8.09
C ALA A 105 34.94 -15.34 8.21
N THR A 106 35.18 -14.03 8.29
CA THR A 106 36.53 -13.45 8.43
C THR A 106 37.08 -13.49 9.85
N THR A 107 36.23 -13.66 10.88
CA THR A 107 36.62 -13.63 12.30
C THR A 107 36.65 -15.03 12.93
N LYS A 108 37.03 -16.07 12.18
CA LYS A 108 37.41 -17.36 12.79
C LYS A 108 38.85 -17.25 13.31
N PRO A 109 39.12 -17.53 14.60
CA PRO A 109 40.48 -17.49 15.11
C PRO A 109 41.31 -18.57 14.41
N LYS A 110 42.50 -18.20 13.91
CA LYS A 110 43.57 -19.17 13.66
C LYS A 110 43.97 -19.74 15.03
N HIS A 111 44.08 -21.07 15.06
CA HIS A 111 44.37 -21.95 16.20
C HIS A 111 45.17 -21.33 17.35
#